data_AF-A0AAF0FVY1-F1
#
_entry.id   AF-A0AAF0FVY1-F1
#
_cell.length_a   1.000
_cell.length_b   1.000
_cell.length_c   1.000
_cell.angle_alpha   90.00
_cell.angle_beta   90.00
_cell.angle_gamma   90.00
#
_symmetry.space_group_name_H-M   'P 1'
#
loop_
_entity.id
_entity.type
_entity.pdbx_description
1 polymer ?
#
loop_
_entity_poly.entity_id
_entity_poly.type
_entity_poly.pdbx_seq_one_letter_code
_entity_poly.pdbx_strand_id
1 'polypeptide(L)'
;MKEKYILKDVDTNKKIDKKSVFKTSNALKFVFENKRDNKTDKIKKTDNRNTSKLIKCAGVFALVIVLIITAGCIESGSNNDNKNNETLISDEKFLEEDFMNKTALFDNYWILTSFYDSDLNKKVIAENVSVTISADEEMFYGNSGCNSFSMEYEINDDKIVPGLYTTTMMRALDDNVAYTESVFKKNLQNISVFKCNEDTLAFFDNKNMEILIFEKFSIKDYEWKLDSMFSNESLRKIPENISVTLLFDNDTAGGNSGCNRYFMSLTEVNDIKTFKEISFSGIGSTKMHCTKEGVMETESAYLGHLEDVKYYRITGDNLKFMDENNTCILSFLKITER
;
A
#
# COMPACT_ATOMS: atom_id res chain seq x y z
N MET A 1 -29.14 13.55 23.79
CA MET A 1 -28.46 13.25 25.06
C MET A 1 -27.00 12.95 24.74
N LYS A 2 -26.02 13.57 25.42
CA LYS A 2 -24.59 13.25 25.20
C LYS A 2 -24.24 12.03 26.06
N GLU A 3 -23.94 10.89 25.44
CA GLU A 3 -23.45 9.72 26.16
C GLU A 3 -22.08 10.01 26.77
N LYS A 4 -21.93 9.79 28.09
CA LYS A 4 -20.65 9.94 28.79
C LYS A 4 -20.08 8.55 29.06
N TYR A 5 -19.04 8.20 28.31
CA TYR A 5 -18.27 6.97 28.51
C TYR A 5 -17.22 7.16 29.62
N ILE A 6 -17.09 6.14 30.48
CA ILE A 6 -16.09 6.09 31.55
C ILE A 6 -15.05 5.02 31.18
N LEU A 7 -13.76 5.40 31.16
CA LEU A 7 -12.66 4.45 31.02
C LEU A 7 -12.41 3.72 32.33
N LYS A 8 -12.23 2.41 32.25
CA LYS A 8 -11.79 1.57 33.37
C LYS A 8 -10.72 0.59 32.94
N ASP A 9 -9.87 0.27 33.91
CA ASP A 9 -8.92 -0.83 33.85
C ASP A 9 -9.66 -2.19 33.81
N VAL A 10 -9.26 -3.11 32.94
CA VAL A 10 -9.91 -4.42 32.82
C VAL A 10 -9.68 -5.31 34.04
N ASP A 11 -8.48 -5.26 34.63
CA ASP A 11 -8.10 -6.20 35.68
C ASP A 11 -8.57 -5.72 37.06
N THR A 12 -8.56 -4.40 37.28
CA THR A 12 -8.89 -3.79 38.58
C THR A 12 -10.26 -3.11 38.63
N ASN A 13 -10.92 -2.93 37.48
CA ASN A 13 -12.21 -2.24 37.33
C ASN A 13 -12.23 -0.82 37.94
N LYS A 14 -11.04 -0.21 38.14
CA LYS A 14 -10.90 1.15 38.64
C LYS A 14 -11.01 2.15 37.50
N LYS A 15 -11.61 3.31 37.80
CA LYS A 15 -11.77 4.40 36.83
C LYS A 15 -10.42 5.07 36.57
N ILE A 16 -10.08 5.21 35.30
CA ILE A 16 -8.80 5.82 34.87
C ILE A 16 -9.08 7.20 34.28
N ASP A 17 -8.20 8.17 34.56
CA ASP A 17 -8.26 9.50 33.96
C ASP A 17 -7.75 9.43 32.51
N LYS A 18 -8.45 10.10 31.58
CA LYS A 18 -8.11 10.07 30.15
C LYS A 18 -6.70 10.62 29.87
N LYS A 19 -6.17 11.47 30.74
CA LYS A 19 -4.81 12.03 30.61
C LYS A 19 -3.69 11.08 31.05
N SER A 20 -3.98 10.01 31.80
CA SER A 20 -2.94 9.10 32.30
C SER A 20 -2.63 7.92 31.37
N VAL A 21 -3.40 7.74 30.27
CA VAL A 21 -3.27 6.60 29.34
C VAL A 21 -1.97 6.65 28.52
N PHE A 22 -1.34 7.82 28.38
CA PHE A 22 -0.18 8.05 27.50
C PHE A 22 1.21 7.87 28.17
N LYS A 23 1.32 7.27 29.36
CA LYS A 23 2.60 7.26 30.11
C LYS A 23 3.17 5.92 30.58
N THR A 24 2.67 4.77 30.12
CA THR A 24 3.25 3.48 30.56
C THR A 24 3.32 2.45 29.43
N SER A 25 4.52 1.94 29.15
CA SER A 25 4.85 0.99 28.06
C SER A 25 4.45 -0.47 28.33
N ASN A 26 3.45 -0.73 29.16
CA ASN A 26 2.95 -2.08 29.41
C ASN A 26 1.47 -2.15 29.04
N ALA A 27 1.12 -3.14 28.21
CA ALA A 27 -0.20 -3.34 27.64
C ALA A 27 -1.31 -3.38 28.71
N LEU A 28 -2.05 -2.27 28.83
CA LEU A 28 -3.26 -2.20 29.63
C LEU A 28 -4.47 -2.43 28.72
N LYS A 29 -5.31 -3.40 29.07
CA LYS A 29 -6.61 -3.60 28.42
C LYS A 29 -7.64 -2.67 29.08
N PHE A 30 -8.43 -1.96 28.28
CA PHE A 30 -9.47 -1.05 28.76
C PHE A 30 -10.86 -1.49 28.28
N VAL A 31 -11.88 -1.22 29.10
CA VAL A 31 -13.29 -1.44 28.74
C VAL A 31 -14.08 -0.14 28.91
N PHE A 32 -14.96 0.14 27.95
CA PHE A 32 -15.87 1.28 27.96
C PHE A 32 -17.23 0.87 28.50
N GLU A 33 -17.69 1.54 29.56
CA GLU A 33 -19.00 1.28 30.15
C GLU A 33 -19.91 2.50 29.97
N ASN A 34 -21.10 2.29 29.40
CA ASN A 34 -22.10 3.33 29.16
C ASN A 34 -22.97 3.52 30.40
N LYS A 35 -22.92 4.71 31.03
CA LYS A 35 -23.83 5.07 32.11
C LYS A 35 -25.13 5.61 31.53
N ARG A 36 -26.21 4.82 31.57
CA ARG A 36 -27.57 5.32 31.41
C ARG A 36 -28.05 5.92 32.73
N ASP A 37 -28.41 7.20 32.71
CA ASP A 37 -29.13 7.85 33.81
C ASP A 37 -30.57 7.32 33.85
N ASN A 38 -30.92 6.55 34.89
CA ASN A 38 -32.27 6.09 35.14
C ASN A 38 -33.13 7.24 35.68
N LYS A 39 -34.03 7.77 34.85
CA LYS A 39 -35.26 8.42 35.33
C LYS A 39 -36.45 7.60 34.82
N THR A 40 -37.17 7.04 35.78
CA THR A 40 -38.37 6.21 35.68
C THR A 40 -39.43 6.78 34.74
N ASP A 41 -40.05 5.91 33.92
CA ASP A 41 -41.52 5.85 33.86
C ASP A 41 -42.04 4.47 33.41
N LYS A 42 -43.16 4.12 34.04
CA LYS A 42 -43.87 2.83 34.06
C LYS A 42 -44.55 2.54 32.71
N ILE A 43 -44.74 1.25 32.36
CA ILE A 43 -46.06 0.61 32.11
C ILE A 43 -45.92 -0.89 31.76
N LYS A 44 -46.55 -1.70 32.63
CA LYS A 44 -47.32 -2.96 32.47
C LYS A 44 -46.76 -4.21 31.73
N LYS A 45 -46.45 -5.21 32.58
CA LYS A 45 -46.80 -6.66 32.56
C LYS A 45 -47.50 -7.23 31.31
N THR A 46 -46.96 -8.35 30.81
CA THR A 46 -47.64 -9.67 30.81
C THR A 46 -46.69 -10.86 30.63
N ASP A 47 -46.75 -11.76 31.62
CA ASP A 47 -46.63 -13.23 31.64
C ASP A 47 -45.71 -14.07 30.71
N ASN A 48 -44.76 -14.73 31.39
CA ASN A 48 -44.71 -16.19 31.64
C ASN A 48 -44.25 -17.14 30.50
N ARG A 49 -43.02 -17.70 30.62
CA ARG A 49 -42.70 -19.15 30.69
C ARG A 49 -41.20 -19.46 30.54
N ASN A 50 -40.67 -20.13 31.57
CA ASN A 50 -39.78 -21.30 31.57
C ASN A 50 -38.45 -21.41 30.79
N THR A 51 -37.46 -21.90 31.56
CA THR A 51 -36.42 -22.91 31.25
C THR A 51 -35.09 -22.48 30.60
N SER A 52 -34.05 -22.44 31.46
CA SER A 52 -32.74 -23.12 31.37
C SER A 52 -32.07 -23.30 30.00
N LYS A 53 -30.82 -22.84 29.86
CA LYS A 53 -29.61 -23.68 30.01
C LYS A 53 -28.33 -22.88 29.73
N LEU A 54 -27.39 -22.99 30.67
CA LEU A 54 -25.95 -22.80 30.46
C LEU A 54 -25.47 -23.68 29.30
N ILE A 55 -24.69 -23.11 28.38
CA ILE A 55 -23.72 -23.87 27.60
C ILE A 55 -22.37 -23.18 27.81
N LYS A 56 -21.53 -23.83 28.62
CA LYS A 56 -20.07 -23.63 28.62
C LYS A 56 -19.52 -24.50 27.49
N CYS A 57 -18.75 -23.93 26.57
CA CYS A 57 -17.83 -24.71 25.73
C CYS A 57 -16.40 -24.44 26.20
N ALA A 58 -15.84 -25.42 26.91
CA ALA A 58 -14.40 -25.63 27.03
C ALA A 58 -13.99 -26.54 25.87
N GLY A 59 -13.02 -26.11 25.07
CA GLY A 59 -12.39 -26.92 24.03
C GLY A 59 -11.03 -27.42 24.51
N VAL A 60 -10.98 -28.71 24.80
CA VAL A 60 -9.78 -29.50 25.12
C VAL A 60 -9.11 -29.91 23.81
N PHE A 61 -7.81 -29.67 23.67
CA PHE A 61 -7.01 -30.22 22.57
C PHE A 61 -6.86 -31.74 22.76
N ALA A 62 -7.40 -32.53 21.83
CA ALA A 62 -7.25 -33.98 21.79
C ALA A 62 -6.16 -34.36 20.77
N LEU A 63 -5.23 -35.17 21.27
CA LEU A 63 -4.13 -35.83 20.58
C LEU A 63 -4.70 -36.91 19.63
N VAL A 64 -4.40 -36.86 18.34
CA VAL A 64 -4.79 -37.91 17.38
C VAL A 64 -3.63 -38.87 17.18
N ILE A 65 -3.78 -40.08 17.72
CA ILE A 65 -2.98 -41.26 17.41
C ILE A 65 -3.63 -41.94 16.19
N VAL A 66 -2.91 -42.05 15.08
CA VAL A 66 -3.35 -42.83 13.92
C VAL A 66 -2.80 -44.26 14.06
N LEU A 67 -3.70 -45.20 14.32
CA LEU A 67 -3.47 -46.65 14.22
C LEU A 67 -3.76 -47.08 12.78
N ILE A 68 -2.73 -47.52 12.05
CA ILE A 68 -2.89 -48.16 10.75
C ILE A 68 -3.02 -49.67 10.99
N ILE A 69 -4.21 -50.22 10.73
CA ILE A 69 -4.42 -51.65 10.52
C ILE A 69 -4.41 -51.87 9.01
N THR A 70 -3.38 -52.52 8.48
CA THR A 70 -3.42 -53.08 7.13
C THR A 70 -3.68 -54.58 7.22
N ALA A 71 -4.85 -54.98 6.72
CA ALA A 71 -5.09 -56.34 6.25
C ALA A 71 -4.67 -56.39 4.77
N GLY A 72 -3.87 -57.39 4.40
CA GLY A 72 -3.49 -57.63 3.01
C GLY A 72 -2.42 -58.70 2.89
N CYS A 73 -2.85 -59.95 2.72
CA CYS A 73 -2.03 -61.08 2.32
C CYS A 73 -1.37 -60.86 0.94
N ILE A 74 -0.21 -61.47 0.70
CA ILE A 74 0.15 -62.22 -0.52
C ILE A 74 1.24 -63.25 -0.16
N GLU A 75 1.06 -64.48 -0.63
CA GLU A 75 1.94 -65.64 -0.46
C GLU A 75 2.99 -65.76 -1.57
N SER A 76 4.10 -66.44 -1.21
CA SER A 76 5.15 -67.09 -2.02
C SER A 76 6.25 -66.19 -2.63
N GLY A 77 7.56 -66.43 -2.49
CA GLY A 77 8.34 -67.42 -1.75
C GLY A 77 9.86 -67.29 -2.05
N SER A 78 10.70 -67.81 -1.14
CA SER A 78 12.14 -68.19 -1.26
C SER A 78 13.28 -67.19 -0.94
N ASN A 79 13.73 -67.22 0.33
CA ASN A 79 15.10 -67.32 0.88
C ASN A 79 16.33 -66.66 0.19
N ASN A 80 16.98 -65.68 0.85
CA ASN A 80 18.20 -65.88 1.70
C ASN A 80 18.84 -64.53 2.15
N ASP A 81 19.05 -64.44 3.46
CA ASP A 81 20.02 -63.71 4.30
C ASP A 81 20.83 -62.47 3.86
N ASN A 82 20.85 -61.52 4.81
CA ASN A 82 21.92 -60.59 5.25
C ASN A 82 21.85 -59.09 4.90
N LYS A 83 21.36 -58.35 5.91
CA LYS A 83 21.97 -57.18 6.58
C LYS A 83 22.30 -55.89 5.77
N ASN A 84 21.51 -54.87 6.13
CA ASN A 84 21.89 -53.49 6.51
C ASN A 84 21.48 -52.35 5.55
N ASN A 85 20.44 -51.64 5.99
CA ASN A 85 20.20 -50.20 5.90
C ASN A 85 20.25 -49.51 4.54
N GLU A 86 19.10 -49.48 3.86
CA GLU A 86 18.74 -48.39 2.95
C GLU A 86 17.59 -47.58 3.59
N THR A 87 17.91 -46.38 4.05
CA THR A 87 16.89 -45.35 4.30
C THR A 87 16.67 -44.66 2.96
N LEU A 88 15.65 -45.12 2.21
CA LEU A 88 15.14 -44.44 1.03
C LEU A 88 14.40 -43.16 1.49
N ILE A 89 15.02 -42.03 1.19
CA ILE A 89 14.38 -40.72 1.15
C ILE A 89 13.41 -40.77 -0.03
N SER A 90 12.11 -40.80 0.25
CA SER A 90 11.10 -40.45 -0.74
C SER A 90 10.70 -39.00 -0.48
N ASP A 91 11.29 -38.13 -1.29
CA ASP A 91 10.91 -36.74 -1.46
C ASP A 91 9.44 -36.64 -1.89
N GLU A 92 8.62 -36.07 -1.02
CA GLU A 92 7.45 -35.29 -1.41
C GLU A 92 7.32 -34.14 -0.42
N LYS A 93 8.22 -33.15 -0.57
CA LYS A 93 8.05 -31.82 -0.01
C LYS A 93 7.78 -30.89 -1.19
N PHE A 94 6.52 -30.84 -1.62
CA PHE A 94 6.09 -29.81 -2.56
C PHE A 94 6.10 -28.47 -1.82
N LEU A 95 6.78 -27.50 -2.42
CA LEU A 95 7.14 -26.21 -1.86
C LEU A 95 5.89 -25.33 -1.64
N GLU A 96 5.50 -25.12 -0.38
CA GLU A 96 4.80 -23.89 0.01
C GLU A 96 5.86 -22.79 0.14
N GLU A 97 6.22 -22.14 -0.97
CA GLU A 97 7.06 -20.95 -0.96
C GLU A 97 6.26 -19.74 -0.45
N ASP A 98 6.55 -19.31 0.78
CA ASP A 98 6.67 -17.94 1.32
C ASP A 98 5.84 -16.77 0.75
N PHE A 99 4.60 -16.99 0.31
CA PHE A 99 3.80 -15.95 -0.37
C PHE A 99 3.07 -14.93 0.52
N MET A 100 3.35 -14.84 1.82
CA MET A 100 2.56 -14.01 2.72
C MET A 100 3.40 -13.09 3.59
N ASN A 101 3.98 -12.05 2.98
CA ASN A 101 4.55 -10.95 3.72
C ASN A 101 3.55 -9.77 3.78
N LYS A 102 2.71 -9.71 4.82
CA LYS A 102 1.82 -8.56 5.07
C LYS A 102 2.58 -7.23 5.09
N THR A 103 3.84 -7.24 5.54
CA THR A 103 4.67 -6.02 5.57
C THR A 103 5.06 -5.53 4.19
N ALA A 104 5.02 -6.38 3.15
CA ALA A 104 5.26 -5.96 1.78
C ALA A 104 4.08 -5.13 1.22
N LEU A 105 2.85 -5.34 1.72
CA LEU A 105 1.71 -4.50 1.29
C LEU A 105 1.89 -3.04 1.75
N PHE A 106 2.32 -2.87 3.00
CA PHE A 106 2.48 -1.56 3.63
C PHE A 106 3.74 -0.83 3.15
N ASP A 107 3.71 0.50 3.21
CA ASP A 107 4.83 1.39 2.91
C ASP A 107 5.45 1.21 1.50
N ASN A 108 4.77 0.49 0.61
CA ASN A 108 5.20 0.22 -0.76
C ASN A 108 4.21 0.82 -1.76
N TYR A 109 4.75 1.17 -2.92
CA TYR A 109 3.98 1.72 -4.03
C TYR A 109 3.79 0.69 -5.10
N TRP A 110 2.56 0.58 -5.55
CA TRP A 110 2.13 -0.42 -6.49
C TRP A 110 1.53 0.29 -7.69
N ILE A 111 2.08 0.02 -8.88
CA ILE A 111 1.52 0.50 -10.14
C ILE A 111 0.73 -0.63 -10.80
N LEU A 112 -0.51 -0.35 -11.20
CA LEU A 112 -1.35 -1.34 -11.86
C LEU A 112 -0.76 -1.63 -13.23
N THR A 113 -0.50 -2.89 -13.53
CA THR A 113 0.02 -3.33 -14.84
C THR A 113 -1.06 -3.98 -15.68
N SER A 114 -2.00 -4.67 -15.03
CA SER A 114 -3.15 -5.26 -15.71
C SER A 114 -4.34 -5.49 -14.77
N PHE A 115 -5.52 -5.60 -15.36
CA PHE A 115 -6.76 -5.95 -14.67
C PHE A 115 -7.61 -6.89 -15.51
N TYR A 116 -8.58 -7.55 -14.90
CA TYR A 116 -9.62 -8.28 -15.61
C TYR A 116 -10.89 -7.44 -15.69
N ASP A 117 -11.46 -7.34 -16.89
CA ASP A 117 -12.74 -6.64 -17.12
C ASP A 117 -13.95 -7.51 -16.73
N SER A 118 -15.17 -6.99 -16.90
CA SER A 118 -16.40 -7.72 -16.59
C SER A 118 -16.60 -8.99 -17.41
N ASP A 119 -15.94 -9.09 -18.55
CA ASP A 119 -16.01 -10.21 -19.47
C ASP A 119 -14.86 -11.20 -19.23
N LEU A 120 -14.12 -11.03 -18.12
CA LEU A 120 -12.96 -11.83 -17.72
C LEU A 120 -11.79 -11.78 -18.72
N ASN A 121 -11.71 -10.70 -19.51
CA ASN A 121 -10.55 -10.49 -20.36
C ASN A 121 -9.47 -9.73 -19.58
N LYS A 122 -8.25 -10.26 -19.59
CA LYS A 122 -7.07 -9.54 -19.09
C LYS A 122 -6.76 -8.34 -20.00
N LYS A 123 -6.70 -7.15 -19.42
CA LYS A 123 -6.33 -5.90 -20.08
C LYS A 123 -5.03 -5.39 -19.48
N VAL A 124 -4.08 -5.03 -20.35
CA VAL A 124 -2.86 -4.30 -19.96
C VAL A 124 -3.18 -2.81 -19.93
N ILE A 125 -2.60 -2.10 -18.97
CA ILE A 125 -2.79 -0.65 -18.85
C ILE A 125 -2.18 0.06 -20.07
N ALA A 126 -2.94 0.99 -20.66
CA ALA A 126 -2.46 1.82 -21.77
C ALA A 126 -1.34 2.76 -21.29
N GLU A 127 -0.36 3.07 -22.15
CA GLU A 127 0.83 3.87 -21.79
C GLU A 127 0.50 5.25 -21.20
N ASN A 128 -0.63 5.84 -21.58
CA ASN A 128 -1.09 7.14 -21.09
C ASN A 128 -1.90 7.07 -19.78
N VAL A 129 -2.10 5.88 -19.23
CA VAL A 129 -2.88 5.65 -18.01
C VAL A 129 -1.96 5.22 -16.88
N SER A 130 -2.17 5.78 -15.70
CA SER A 130 -1.42 5.38 -14.51
C SER A 130 -2.37 5.20 -13.35
N VAL A 131 -2.42 3.99 -12.83
CA VAL A 131 -3.14 3.68 -11.61
C VAL A 131 -2.12 3.28 -10.56
N THR A 132 -2.18 3.94 -9.41
CA THR A 132 -1.27 3.70 -8.30
C THR A 132 -2.07 3.41 -7.05
N ILE A 133 -1.58 2.48 -6.24
CA ILE A 133 -2.12 2.17 -4.92
C ILE A 133 -0.97 2.03 -3.93
N SER A 134 -1.21 2.47 -2.71
CA SER A 134 -0.39 2.20 -1.55
C SER A 134 -1.32 2.03 -0.35
N ALA A 135 -0.82 1.40 0.69
CA ALA A 135 -1.61 0.98 1.84
C ALA A 135 -0.90 1.33 3.15
N ASP A 136 -1.65 1.87 4.11
CA ASP A 136 -1.28 1.81 5.53
C ASP A 136 -2.14 0.73 6.22
N GLU A 137 -2.13 0.62 7.55
CA GLU A 137 -2.87 -0.43 8.27
C GLU A 137 -4.41 -0.40 8.08
N GLU A 138 -4.98 0.74 7.67
CA GLU A 138 -6.43 0.96 7.66
C GLU A 138 -6.98 1.39 6.28
N MET A 139 -6.14 1.97 5.43
CA MET A 139 -6.58 2.61 4.20
C MET A 139 -5.68 2.29 3.00
N PHE A 140 -6.33 2.05 1.88
CA PHE A 140 -5.74 2.20 0.56
C PHE A 140 -5.87 3.65 0.11
N TYR A 141 -4.88 4.15 -0.60
CA TYR A 141 -4.90 5.47 -1.22
C TYR A 141 -4.10 5.45 -2.52
N GLY A 142 -4.40 6.38 -3.41
CA GLY A 142 -3.65 6.52 -4.65
C GLY A 142 -4.41 7.24 -5.75
N ASN A 143 -3.99 6.99 -6.99
CA ASN A 143 -4.62 7.52 -8.19
C ASN A 143 -5.28 6.38 -8.97
N SER A 144 -6.55 6.54 -9.33
CA SER A 144 -7.37 5.55 -10.04
C SER A 144 -7.38 5.75 -11.57
N GLY A 145 -6.46 6.54 -12.11
CA GLY A 145 -6.35 6.93 -13.52
C GLY A 145 -6.54 8.44 -13.70
N CYS A 146 -7.73 8.95 -13.37
CA CYS A 146 -8.02 10.39 -13.40
C CYS A 146 -8.18 11.00 -12.01
N ASN A 147 -8.74 10.23 -11.07
CA ASN A 147 -9.10 10.72 -9.76
C ASN A 147 -8.20 10.15 -8.67
N SER A 148 -7.88 10.97 -7.68
CA SER A 148 -7.33 10.46 -6.43
C SER A 148 -8.44 9.76 -5.64
N PHE A 149 -8.10 8.67 -4.98
CA PHE A 149 -9.02 7.91 -4.15
C PHE A 149 -8.42 7.58 -2.78
N SER A 150 -9.30 7.30 -1.83
CA SER A 150 -8.98 6.55 -0.62
C SER A 150 -10.05 5.50 -0.36
N MET A 151 -9.68 4.38 0.25
CA MET A 151 -10.61 3.32 0.61
C MET A 151 -10.22 2.71 1.94
N GLU A 152 -11.15 2.74 2.91
CA GLU A 152 -11.00 1.99 4.15
C GLU A 152 -10.97 0.48 3.86
N TYR A 153 -10.29 -0.30 4.68
CA TYR A 153 -10.38 -1.75 4.62
C TYR A 153 -10.07 -2.39 5.98
N GLU A 154 -10.45 -3.67 6.12
CA GLU A 154 -10.04 -4.50 7.26
C GLU A 154 -9.31 -5.75 6.74
N ILE A 155 -8.13 -6.04 7.29
CA ILE A 155 -7.39 -7.29 7.04
C ILE A 155 -7.66 -8.31 8.14
N ASN A 156 -8.18 -9.46 7.74
CA ASN A 156 -8.31 -10.65 8.59
C ASN A 156 -7.50 -11.78 7.94
N ASP A 157 -6.31 -12.05 8.46
CA ASP A 157 -5.34 -12.94 7.81
C ASP A 157 -5.00 -12.50 6.37
N ASP A 158 -5.33 -13.29 5.35
CA ASP A 158 -5.16 -12.96 3.93
C ASP A 158 -6.42 -12.30 3.31
N LYS A 159 -7.50 -12.23 4.08
CA LYS A 159 -8.77 -11.67 3.61
C LYS A 159 -8.78 -10.17 3.81
N ILE A 160 -9.24 -9.47 2.79
CA ILE A 160 -9.52 -8.03 2.85
C ILE A 160 -11.03 -7.85 2.77
N VAL A 161 -11.56 -7.01 3.66
CA VAL A 161 -12.93 -6.52 3.60
C VAL A 161 -12.90 -5.05 3.23
N PRO A 162 -13.34 -4.68 2.01
CA PRO A 162 -13.39 -3.28 1.58
C PRO A 162 -14.42 -2.47 2.39
N GLY A 163 -14.03 -1.26 2.77
CA GLY A 163 -14.86 -0.27 3.45
C GLY A 163 -15.27 0.89 2.53
N LEU A 164 -15.37 2.10 3.09
CA LEU A 164 -15.81 3.28 2.34
C LEU A 164 -14.77 3.70 1.30
N TYR A 165 -15.18 3.74 0.02
CA TYR A 165 -14.38 4.31 -1.07
C TYR A 165 -14.74 5.79 -1.30
N THR A 166 -13.76 6.67 -1.19
CA THR A 166 -13.87 8.10 -1.48
C THR A 166 -13.01 8.48 -2.68
N THR A 167 -13.43 9.47 -3.46
CA THR A 167 -12.72 9.88 -4.67
C THR A 167 -13.00 11.33 -5.01
N THR A 168 -12.08 11.97 -5.72
CA THR A 168 -12.37 13.20 -6.44
C THR A 168 -13.33 12.94 -7.60
N MET A 169 -13.91 14.01 -8.16
CA MET A 169 -14.87 13.96 -9.27
C MET A 169 -14.37 14.76 -10.48
N MET A 170 -13.08 14.65 -10.79
CA MET A 170 -12.52 15.15 -12.04
C MET A 170 -13.02 14.29 -13.20
N ARG A 171 -13.27 14.93 -14.33
CA ARG A 171 -13.66 14.26 -15.57
C ARG A 171 -12.40 13.82 -16.31
N ALA A 172 -12.28 12.51 -16.56
CA ALA A 172 -11.35 11.98 -17.55
C ALA A 172 -11.79 12.42 -18.96
N LEU A 173 -10.86 13.00 -19.72
CA LEU A 173 -11.10 13.39 -21.12
C LEU A 173 -10.76 12.27 -22.11
N ASP A 174 -9.88 11.35 -21.70
CA ASP A 174 -9.45 10.20 -22.48
C ASP A 174 -10.29 8.97 -22.13
N ASP A 175 -10.77 8.25 -23.14
CA ASP A 175 -11.66 7.11 -22.96
C ASP A 175 -10.97 5.92 -22.27
N ASN A 176 -9.66 5.70 -22.50
CA ASN A 176 -8.92 4.64 -21.83
C ASN A 176 -8.71 4.96 -20.35
N VAL A 177 -8.45 6.23 -20.02
CA VAL A 177 -8.38 6.70 -18.62
C VAL A 177 -9.72 6.51 -17.94
N ALA A 178 -10.82 6.96 -18.56
CA ALA A 178 -12.18 6.85 -17.99
C ALA A 178 -12.60 5.39 -17.79
N TYR A 179 -12.32 4.53 -18.78
CA TYR A 179 -12.61 3.11 -18.72
C TYR A 179 -11.81 2.42 -17.60
N THR A 180 -10.50 2.65 -17.54
CA THR A 180 -9.62 2.07 -16.53
C THR A 180 -10.06 2.47 -15.12
N GLU A 181 -10.37 3.74 -14.90
CA GLU A 181 -10.86 4.22 -13.61
C GLU A 181 -12.14 3.50 -13.17
N SER A 182 -13.10 3.34 -14.09
CA SER A 182 -14.36 2.67 -13.80
C SER A 182 -14.15 1.20 -13.42
N VAL A 183 -13.32 0.48 -14.17
CA VAL A 183 -13.02 -0.94 -13.90
C VAL A 183 -12.23 -1.08 -12.60
N PHE A 184 -11.20 -0.26 -12.40
CA PHE A 184 -10.40 -0.26 -11.18
C PHE A 184 -11.27 -0.05 -9.94
N LYS A 185 -12.10 1.00 -9.92
CA LYS A 185 -13.00 1.28 -8.79
C LYS A 185 -13.90 0.08 -8.49
N LYS A 186 -14.52 -0.51 -9.52
CA LYS A 186 -15.41 -1.66 -9.36
C LYS A 186 -14.66 -2.88 -8.81
N ASN A 187 -13.48 -3.18 -9.33
CA ASN A 187 -12.69 -4.33 -8.89
C ASN A 187 -12.18 -4.11 -7.46
N LEU A 188 -11.68 -2.91 -7.14
CA LEU A 188 -11.17 -2.59 -5.81
C LEU A 188 -12.26 -2.73 -4.73
N GLN A 189 -13.51 -2.38 -5.03
CA GLN A 189 -14.64 -2.59 -4.11
C GLN A 189 -15.07 -4.06 -3.95
N ASN A 190 -14.59 -4.96 -4.81
CA ASN A 190 -14.94 -6.38 -4.81
C ASN A 190 -13.79 -7.30 -4.36
N ILE A 191 -12.65 -6.73 -3.94
CA ILE A 191 -11.52 -7.53 -3.44
C ILE A 191 -11.95 -8.32 -2.21
N SER A 192 -11.40 -9.51 -2.05
CA SER A 192 -11.65 -10.40 -0.91
C SER A 192 -10.38 -11.04 -0.39
N VAL A 193 -9.36 -11.21 -1.24
CA VAL A 193 -8.05 -11.77 -0.88
C VAL A 193 -6.98 -10.96 -1.59
N PHE A 194 -5.80 -10.86 -0.98
CA PHE A 194 -4.60 -10.35 -1.64
C PHE A 194 -3.46 -11.37 -1.57
N LYS A 195 -2.58 -11.30 -2.55
CA LYS A 195 -1.28 -11.97 -2.51
C LYS A 195 -0.22 -10.94 -2.84
N CYS A 196 0.84 -10.91 -2.03
CA CYS A 196 1.88 -9.91 -2.14
C CYS A 196 3.24 -10.55 -1.84
N ASN A 197 4.22 -10.27 -2.69
CA ASN A 197 5.63 -10.57 -2.46
C ASN A 197 6.47 -9.28 -2.59
N GLU A 198 7.78 -9.38 -2.76
CA GLU A 198 8.65 -8.19 -2.80
C GLU A 198 8.40 -7.28 -4.01
N ASP A 199 7.94 -7.84 -5.13
CA ASP A 199 7.85 -7.13 -6.42
C ASP A 199 6.44 -7.06 -7.00
N THR A 200 5.52 -7.91 -6.54
CA THR A 200 4.17 -8.05 -7.12
C THR A 200 3.09 -8.04 -6.05
N LEU A 201 1.98 -7.40 -6.38
CA LEU A 201 0.74 -7.39 -5.60
C LEU A 201 -0.41 -7.79 -6.53
N ALA A 202 -1.24 -8.74 -6.08
CA ALA A 202 -2.44 -9.15 -6.79
C ALA A 202 -3.65 -9.17 -5.84
N PHE A 203 -4.76 -8.62 -6.30
CA PHE A 203 -6.05 -8.74 -5.62
C PHE A 203 -6.95 -9.75 -6.31
N PHE A 204 -7.71 -10.47 -5.48
CA PHE A 204 -8.63 -11.52 -5.88
C PHE A 204 -10.04 -11.23 -5.38
N ASP A 205 -11.04 -11.64 -6.15
CA ASP A 205 -12.44 -11.58 -5.73
C ASP A 205 -12.83 -12.73 -4.78
N ASN A 206 -14.10 -12.76 -4.37
CA ASN A 206 -14.64 -13.81 -3.49
C ASN A 206 -14.70 -15.22 -4.13
N LYS A 207 -14.47 -15.34 -5.44
CA LYS A 207 -14.36 -16.60 -6.18
C LYS A 207 -12.91 -17.01 -6.39
N ASN A 208 -11.97 -16.28 -5.77
CA ASN A 208 -10.53 -16.48 -5.92
C ASN A 208 -10.04 -16.24 -7.35
N MET A 209 -10.73 -15.39 -8.12
CA MET A 209 -10.29 -14.90 -9.43
C MET A 209 -9.40 -13.69 -9.23
N GLU A 210 -8.23 -13.69 -9.86
CA GLU A 210 -7.35 -12.52 -9.93
C GLU A 210 -8.05 -11.40 -10.71
N ILE A 211 -8.09 -10.18 -10.15
CA ILE A 211 -8.85 -9.05 -10.73
C ILE A 211 -8.01 -7.78 -10.92
N LEU A 212 -6.95 -7.59 -10.14
CA LEU A 212 -6.03 -6.47 -10.25
C LEU A 212 -4.61 -6.96 -9.99
N ILE A 213 -3.67 -6.59 -10.87
CA ILE A 213 -2.27 -7.02 -10.82
C ILE A 213 -1.39 -5.78 -10.86
N PHE A 214 -0.49 -5.68 -9.89
CA PHE A 214 0.41 -4.56 -9.72
C PHE A 214 1.86 -5.02 -9.60
N GLU A 215 2.74 -4.12 -9.97
CA GLU A 215 4.18 -4.24 -9.73
C GLU A 215 4.63 -3.15 -8.77
N LYS A 216 5.64 -3.47 -7.96
CA LYS A 216 6.26 -2.50 -7.06
C LYS A 216 6.93 -1.41 -7.88
N PHE A 217 6.77 -0.17 -7.45
CA PHE A 217 7.36 0.99 -8.07
C PHE A 217 8.12 1.82 -7.05
N SER A 218 9.39 2.10 -7.34
CA SER A 218 10.19 3.08 -6.60
C SER A 218 10.73 4.15 -7.55
N ILE A 219 10.62 5.41 -7.14
CA ILE A 219 11.26 6.53 -7.88
C ILE A 219 12.79 6.39 -7.90
N LYS A 220 13.34 5.59 -6.97
CA LYS A 220 14.78 5.38 -6.80
C LYS A 220 15.36 4.41 -7.83
N ASP A 221 14.52 3.64 -8.50
CA ASP A 221 14.96 2.64 -9.48
C ASP A 221 15.24 3.25 -10.87
N TYR A 222 14.92 4.54 -11.03
CA TYR A 222 14.94 5.21 -12.33
C TYR A 222 15.75 6.51 -12.30
N GLU A 223 16.33 6.83 -13.45
CA GLU A 223 16.83 8.17 -13.74
C GLU A 223 15.74 8.97 -14.43
N TRP A 224 15.64 10.24 -14.07
CA TRP A 224 14.59 11.15 -14.49
C TRP A 224 15.20 12.32 -15.25
N LYS A 225 14.59 12.72 -16.36
CA LYS A 225 14.97 13.91 -17.13
C LYS A 225 13.91 14.99 -16.97
N LEU A 226 14.30 16.21 -16.64
CA LEU A 226 13.36 17.33 -16.54
C LEU A 226 12.77 17.64 -17.92
N ASP A 227 11.44 17.60 -18.01
CA ASP A 227 10.70 17.94 -19.23
C ASP A 227 10.16 19.37 -19.15
N SER A 228 9.59 19.77 -18.01
CA SER A 228 9.07 21.11 -17.82
C SER A 228 9.23 21.64 -16.40
N MET A 229 9.32 22.96 -16.29
CA MET A 229 9.55 23.70 -15.06
C MET A 229 8.62 24.91 -14.99
N PHE A 230 8.13 25.23 -13.79
CA PHE A 230 7.25 26.36 -13.60
C PHE A 230 8.01 27.68 -13.75
N SER A 231 7.50 28.55 -14.62
CA SER A 231 8.09 29.85 -14.91
C SER A 231 7.02 30.78 -15.49
N ASN A 232 6.91 31.99 -14.93
CA ASN A 232 5.90 32.98 -15.32
C ASN A 232 4.48 32.38 -15.34
N GLU A 233 4.01 31.95 -14.16
CA GLU A 233 2.63 31.47 -13.90
C GLU A 233 2.21 30.16 -14.60
N SER A 234 3.12 29.48 -15.30
CA SER A 234 2.80 28.24 -16.02
C SER A 234 4.01 27.31 -16.11
N LEU A 235 3.76 26.02 -16.35
CA LEU A 235 4.82 25.05 -16.71
C LEU A 235 5.32 25.35 -18.13
N ARG A 236 6.63 25.48 -18.28
CA ARG A 236 7.31 25.66 -19.56
C ARG A 236 8.23 24.49 -19.84
N LYS A 237 8.23 24.02 -21.08
CA LYS A 237 9.12 22.95 -21.52
C LYS A 237 10.58 23.42 -21.49
N ILE A 238 11.47 22.56 -21.01
CA ILE A 238 12.91 22.80 -21.03
C ILE A 238 13.41 22.70 -22.49
N PRO A 239 14.21 23.67 -22.97
CA PRO A 239 14.82 23.61 -24.29
C PRO A 239 15.66 22.34 -24.49
N GLU A 240 15.60 21.73 -25.68
CA GLU A 240 16.28 20.44 -25.96
C GLU A 240 17.81 20.48 -25.81
N ASN A 241 18.41 21.66 -25.93
CA ASN A 241 19.84 21.88 -25.73
C ASN A 241 20.27 21.90 -24.25
N ILE A 242 19.33 21.81 -23.31
CA ILE A 242 19.55 21.76 -21.87
C ILE A 242 19.06 20.41 -21.35
N SER A 243 19.95 19.65 -20.72
CA SER A 243 19.60 18.37 -20.11
C SER A 243 19.73 18.48 -18.61
N VAL A 244 18.60 18.42 -17.90
CA VAL A 244 18.59 18.35 -16.44
C VAL A 244 18.17 16.94 -16.05
N THR A 245 18.95 16.30 -15.17
CA THR A 245 18.68 14.93 -14.72
C THR A 245 18.55 14.85 -13.19
N LEU A 246 17.85 13.83 -12.74
CA LEU A 246 17.62 13.53 -11.34
C LEU A 246 17.74 12.02 -11.15
N LEU A 247 18.61 11.63 -10.23
CA LEU A 247 18.80 10.28 -9.76
C LEU A 247 18.74 10.29 -8.24
N PHE A 248 18.05 9.31 -7.66
CA PHE A 248 18.03 9.10 -6.23
C PHE A 248 19.04 8.02 -5.85
N ASP A 249 19.71 8.21 -4.73
CA ASP A 249 20.60 7.24 -4.11
C ASP A 249 20.34 7.22 -2.60
N ASN A 250 19.53 6.26 -2.18
CA ASN A 250 19.10 6.07 -0.79
C ASN A 250 18.49 7.33 -0.16
N ASP A 251 19.27 8.03 0.66
CA ASP A 251 18.91 9.26 1.38
C ASP A 251 19.47 10.52 0.72
N THR A 252 19.91 10.40 -0.54
CA THR A 252 20.43 11.50 -1.34
C THR A 252 19.81 11.50 -2.72
N ALA A 253 19.91 12.63 -3.41
CA ALA A 253 19.55 12.76 -4.81
C ALA A 253 20.49 13.75 -5.50
N GLY A 254 20.60 13.67 -6.81
CA GLY A 254 21.47 14.55 -7.57
C GLY A 254 21.42 14.28 -9.07
N GLY A 255 22.28 14.97 -9.81
CA GLY A 255 22.35 14.81 -11.27
C GLY A 255 23.04 15.98 -11.94
N ASN A 256 22.70 16.20 -13.22
CA ASN A 256 23.10 17.39 -13.96
C ASN A 256 22.00 18.46 -13.86
N SER A 257 22.30 19.68 -13.43
CA SER A 257 21.37 20.82 -13.36
C SER A 257 21.39 21.67 -14.62
N GLY A 258 21.94 21.15 -15.73
CA GLY A 258 22.10 21.86 -16.99
C GLY A 258 23.56 22.25 -17.24
N CYS A 259 24.18 23.00 -16.33
CA CYS A 259 25.61 23.32 -16.38
C CYS A 259 26.45 22.49 -15.42
N ASN A 260 25.99 22.39 -14.18
CA ASN A 260 26.73 21.82 -13.07
C ASN A 260 26.19 20.45 -12.66
N ARG A 261 27.03 19.73 -11.92
CA ARG A 261 26.55 18.63 -11.11
C ARG A 261 25.98 19.19 -9.82
N TYR A 262 24.86 18.63 -9.37
CA TYR A 262 24.24 18.98 -8.11
C TYR A 262 23.97 17.74 -7.27
N PHE A 263 23.83 17.96 -5.97
CA PHE A 263 23.51 16.95 -4.98
C PHE A 263 22.64 17.56 -3.88
N MET A 264 21.86 16.72 -3.21
CA MET A 264 21.00 17.08 -2.10
C MET A 264 20.75 15.86 -1.21
N SER A 265 20.42 16.12 0.05
CA SER A 265 19.88 15.13 0.95
C SER A 265 18.37 15.03 0.78
N LEU A 266 17.86 13.80 0.84
CA LEU A 266 16.46 13.45 0.76
C LEU A 266 15.95 13.08 2.15
N THR A 267 14.86 13.71 2.59
CA THR A 267 14.07 13.23 3.72
C THR A 267 12.69 12.87 3.21
N GLU A 268 12.43 11.57 3.08
CA GLU A 268 11.10 11.04 2.82
C GLU A 268 10.31 11.04 4.14
N VAL A 269 9.18 11.75 4.15
CA VAL A 269 8.23 11.66 5.24
C VAL A 269 7.12 10.74 4.72
N ASN A 270 7.13 9.49 5.16
CA ASN A 270 6.10 8.51 4.84
C ASN A 270 4.77 8.85 5.54
N ASP A 271 4.21 10.05 5.33
CA ASP A 271 2.79 10.28 5.66
C ASP A 271 1.98 10.02 4.40
N ILE A 272 1.62 8.76 4.26
CA ILE A 272 1.24 8.18 2.98
C ILE A 272 -0.21 8.53 2.58
N LYS A 273 -0.88 9.42 3.31
CA LYS A 273 -2.35 9.51 3.33
C LYS A 273 -2.99 10.22 2.14
N THR A 274 -2.27 11.02 1.37
CA THR A 274 -2.84 11.75 0.21
C THR A 274 -1.82 12.15 -0.84
N PHE A 275 -0.63 12.61 -0.42
CA PHE A 275 0.49 12.97 -1.28
C PHE A 275 1.79 12.54 -0.60
N LYS A 276 2.75 12.04 -1.37
CA LYS A 276 4.04 11.69 -0.77
C LYS A 276 4.81 12.94 -0.45
N GLU A 277 4.89 13.23 0.84
CA GLU A 277 5.76 14.26 1.35
C GLU A 277 7.21 13.91 1.03
N ILE A 278 7.85 14.82 0.32
CA ILE A 278 9.26 14.74 -0.01
C ILE A 278 9.86 16.10 0.27
N SER A 279 11.00 16.09 0.93
CA SER A 279 11.75 17.32 1.18
C SER A 279 13.21 17.10 0.85
N PHE A 280 13.79 18.13 0.26
CA PHE A 280 15.20 18.17 -0.07
C PHE A 280 15.90 19.17 0.83
N SER A 281 17.12 18.84 1.22
CA SER A 281 17.97 19.71 2.04
C SER A 281 19.42 19.61 1.62
N GLY A 282 20.25 20.58 2.03
CA GLY A 282 21.67 20.56 1.67
C GLY A 282 21.94 20.62 0.17
N ILE A 283 21.07 21.29 -0.59
CA ILE A 283 21.22 21.44 -2.05
C ILE A 283 22.53 22.18 -2.33
N GLY A 284 23.42 21.51 -3.06
CA GLY A 284 24.72 22.02 -3.46
C GLY A 284 25.00 21.71 -4.92
N SER A 285 25.84 22.53 -5.55
CA SER A 285 26.27 22.32 -6.93
C SER A 285 27.74 22.71 -7.14
N THR A 286 28.34 22.17 -8.21
CA THR A 286 29.63 22.67 -8.70
C THR A 286 29.47 24.10 -9.24
N LYS A 287 30.60 24.82 -9.43
CA LYS A 287 30.59 26.23 -9.89
C LYS A 287 31.26 26.42 -11.24
N MET A 288 30.94 25.54 -12.20
CA MET A 288 31.28 25.75 -13.60
C MET A 288 30.41 26.86 -14.18
N HIS A 289 30.96 27.60 -15.13
CA HIS A 289 30.25 28.65 -15.85
C HIS A 289 30.06 28.21 -17.31
N CYS A 290 28.82 28.04 -17.72
CA CYS A 290 28.45 27.67 -19.07
C CYS A 290 28.01 28.91 -19.86
N THR A 291 28.49 29.06 -21.09
CA THR A 291 28.21 30.24 -21.93
C THR A 291 27.01 30.06 -22.87
N LYS A 292 26.36 28.89 -22.86
CA LYS A 292 25.17 28.63 -23.67
C LYS A 292 23.98 29.40 -23.09
N GLU A 293 23.21 30.04 -23.97
CA GLU A 293 22.03 30.82 -23.61
C GLU A 293 21.02 29.99 -22.81
N GLY A 294 20.49 30.56 -21.71
CA GLY A 294 19.45 29.96 -20.89
C GLY A 294 19.91 28.86 -19.94
N VAL A 295 21.15 28.37 -20.05
CA VAL A 295 21.65 27.24 -19.25
C VAL A 295 21.82 27.63 -17.78
N MET A 296 22.44 28.77 -17.50
CA MET A 296 22.69 29.23 -16.12
C MET A 296 21.39 29.66 -15.44
N GLU A 297 20.46 30.25 -16.20
CA GLU A 297 19.13 30.64 -15.73
C GLU A 297 18.29 29.41 -15.39
N THR A 298 18.30 28.40 -16.27
CA THR A 298 17.59 27.12 -16.03
C THR A 298 18.14 26.42 -14.81
N GLU A 299 19.46 26.37 -14.65
CA GLU A 299 20.11 25.78 -13.47
C GLU A 299 19.67 26.47 -12.18
N SER A 300 19.75 27.79 -12.12
CA SER A 300 19.42 28.56 -10.92
C SER A 300 17.94 28.39 -10.56
N ALA A 301 17.05 28.45 -11.55
CA ALA A 301 15.63 28.24 -11.35
C ALA A 301 15.31 26.80 -10.91
N TYR A 302 15.96 25.80 -11.51
CA TYR A 302 15.78 24.40 -11.15
C TYR A 302 16.16 24.14 -9.69
N LEU A 303 17.35 24.59 -9.29
CA LEU A 303 17.82 24.43 -7.90
C LEU A 303 16.93 25.18 -6.90
N GLY A 304 16.41 26.35 -7.27
CA GLY A 304 15.44 27.09 -6.45
C GLY A 304 14.14 26.32 -6.26
N HIS A 305 13.57 25.76 -7.33
CA HIS A 305 12.34 24.95 -7.24
C HIS A 305 12.49 23.70 -6.37
N LEU A 306 13.70 23.12 -6.29
CA LEU A 306 13.94 21.97 -5.41
C LEU A 306 13.74 22.31 -3.93
N GLU A 307 13.94 23.56 -3.51
CA GLU A 307 13.70 24.02 -2.13
C GLU A 307 12.19 24.08 -1.80
N ASP A 308 11.36 24.33 -2.81
CA ASP A 308 9.91 24.50 -2.68
C ASP A 308 9.14 23.18 -2.74
N VAL A 309 9.79 22.08 -3.13
CA VAL A 309 9.13 20.78 -3.22
C VAL A 309 8.61 20.35 -1.85
N LYS A 310 7.33 19.99 -1.83
CA LYS A 310 6.67 19.36 -0.68
C LYS A 310 6.13 17.98 -1.02
N TYR A 311 5.69 17.79 -2.26
CA TYR A 311 5.06 16.53 -2.65
C TYR A 311 5.54 16.03 -3.99
N TYR A 312 5.35 14.73 -4.23
CA TYR A 312 5.48 14.18 -5.57
C TYR A 312 4.29 13.32 -6.01
N ARG A 313 4.11 13.23 -7.33
CA ARG A 313 3.12 12.37 -7.99
C ARG A 313 3.78 11.65 -9.16
N ILE A 314 3.34 10.42 -9.41
CA ILE A 314 3.78 9.62 -10.56
C ILE A 314 2.57 9.36 -11.45
N THR A 315 2.77 9.48 -12.76
CA THR A 315 1.76 9.13 -13.77
C THR A 315 2.47 8.49 -14.96
N GLY A 316 2.47 7.16 -15.02
CA GLY A 316 3.20 6.38 -16.02
C GLY A 316 4.68 6.68 -15.90
N ASP A 317 5.28 7.14 -16.98
CA ASP A 317 6.69 7.55 -17.03
C ASP A 317 6.93 9.01 -16.58
N ASN A 318 5.95 9.67 -15.97
CA ASN A 318 6.09 11.05 -15.50
C ASN A 318 6.20 11.14 -13.99
N LEU A 319 7.25 11.79 -13.49
CA LEU A 319 7.39 12.21 -12.10
C LEU A 319 7.12 13.71 -12.01
N LYS A 320 6.24 14.14 -11.11
CA LYS A 320 5.92 15.55 -10.88
C LYS A 320 6.20 15.92 -9.44
N PHE A 321 6.88 17.05 -9.24
CA PHE A 321 7.03 17.68 -7.94
C PHE A 321 6.06 18.85 -7.80
N MET A 322 5.50 18.95 -6.59
CA MET A 322 4.49 19.91 -6.23
C MET A 322 4.96 20.74 -5.03
N ASP A 323 4.58 22.01 -5.01
CA ASP A 323 4.77 22.91 -3.87
C ASP A 323 3.73 22.66 -2.75
N GLU A 324 3.79 23.46 -1.68
CA GLU A 324 2.85 23.42 -0.56
C GLU A 324 1.37 23.66 -0.97
N ASN A 325 1.15 24.34 -2.10
CA ASN A 325 -0.17 24.66 -2.63
C ASN A 325 -0.70 23.61 -3.61
N ASN A 326 -0.01 22.47 -3.77
CA ASN A 326 -0.29 21.47 -4.79
C ASN A 326 -0.20 21.99 -6.23
N THR A 327 0.65 22.99 -6.47
CA THR A 327 1.02 23.46 -7.82
C THR A 327 2.18 22.64 -8.34
N CYS A 328 2.08 22.12 -9.56
CA CYS A 328 3.19 21.39 -10.18
C CYS A 328 4.30 22.38 -10.55
N ILE A 329 5.48 22.20 -9.95
CA ILE A 329 6.64 23.09 -10.14
C ILE A 329 7.71 22.46 -11.04
N LEU A 330 7.84 21.14 -11.03
CA LEU A 330 8.77 20.39 -11.88
C LEU A 330 8.09 19.13 -12.41
N SER A 331 8.27 18.83 -13.70
CA SER A 331 7.79 17.61 -14.34
C SER A 331 8.95 16.93 -15.06
N PHE A 332 9.13 15.64 -14.80
CA PHE A 332 10.19 14.82 -15.33
C PHE A 332 9.63 13.65 -16.12
N LEU A 333 10.42 13.15 -17.06
CA LEU A 333 10.20 11.92 -17.79
C LEU A 333 11.23 10.88 -17.37
N LYS A 334 10.79 9.64 -17.18
CA LYS A 334 11.67 8.49 -16.94
C LYS A 334 12.59 8.28 -18.14
N ILE A 335 13.88 8.08 -17.88
CA ILE A 335 14.86 7.71 -18.90
C ILE A 335 14.81 6.18 -19.05
N THR A 336 14.38 5.71 -20.22
CA THR A 336 14.19 4.27 -20.51
C THR A 336 15.35 3.63 -21.27
N GLU A 337 16.36 4.40 -21.67
CA GLU A 337 17.54 3.91 -22.40
C GLU A 337 18.84 4.32 -21.68
N ARG A 338 19.70 3.34 -21.38
CA ARG A 338 21.08 3.53 -20.90
C ARG A 338 22.08 3.21 -22.00
#